data_AF-A0A2C9UY98-F1
#
_entry.id   AF-A0A2C9UY98-F1
#
_cell.length_a   1.000
_cell.length_b   1.000
_cell.length_c   1.000
_cell.angle_alpha   90.00
_cell.angle_beta   90.00
_cell.angle_gamma   90.00
#
_symmetry.space_group_name_H-M   'P 1'
#
loop_
_entity.id
_entity.type
_entity.pdbx_description
1 polymer ?
#
loop_
_entity_poly.entity_id
_entity_poly.type
_entity_poly.pdbx_seq_one_letter_code
_entity_poly.pdbx_strand_id
1 'polypeptide(L)'
;MSSRYVKLDVYFFGVILLEIITGKLPVSDISSYDSFNLIEWAVPAIQNDWPKGNYKFVDEKLGRNFDEDEMDRMIECALACVERYPQNRPEMSKVVEVLAGNIPRKNLKN
;
A
#
# COMPACT_ATOMS: atom_id res chain seq x y z
N MET A 1 -17.30 -12.96 -13.65
CA MET A 1 -15.92 -12.97 -13.09
C MET A 1 -15.98 -13.50 -11.66
N SER A 2 -15.14 -14.46 -11.29
CA SER A 2 -15.14 -14.98 -9.91
C SER A 2 -14.65 -13.90 -8.95
N SER A 3 -15.40 -13.63 -7.87
CA SER A 3 -15.08 -12.66 -6.81
C SER A 3 -13.63 -12.76 -6.31
N ARG A 4 -13.05 -13.98 -6.36
CA ARG A 4 -11.66 -14.24 -5.99
C ARG A 4 -10.64 -13.49 -6.85
N TYR A 5 -10.82 -13.38 -8.17
CA TYR A 5 -9.88 -12.69 -9.04
C TYR A 5 -9.94 -11.17 -8.84
N VAL A 6 -11.13 -10.61 -8.67
CA VAL A 6 -11.30 -9.18 -8.35
C VAL A 6 -10.55 -8.81 -7.07
N LYS A 7 -10.60 -9.66 -6.04
CA LYS A 7 -9.84 -9.43 -4.80
C LYS A 7 -8.34 -9.66 -4.93
N LEU A 8 -7.88 -10.42 -5.93
CA LEU A 8 -6.47 -10.54 -6.26
C LEU A 8 -5.97 -9.29 -6.98
N ASP A 9 -6.76 -8.74 -7.90
CA ASP A 9 -6.42 -7.48 -8.59
C ASP A 9 -6.27 -6.33 -7.59
N VAL A 10 -7.18 -6.23 -6.60
CA VAL A 10 -7.06 -5.27 -5.48
C VAL A 10 -5.76 -5.48 -4.72
N TYR A 11 -5.40 -6.73 -4.41
CA TYR A 11 -4.18 -7.04 -3.68
C TYR A 11 -2.92 -6.61 -4.44
N PHE A 12 -2.81 -6.99 -5.71
CA PHE A 12 -1.65 -6.62 -6.53
C PHE A 12 -1.58 -5.12 -6.76
N PHE A 13 -2.72 -4.43 -6.87
CA PHE A 13 -2.74 -2.97 -6.87
C PHE A 13 -2.14 -2.39 -5.58
N GLY A 14 -2.48 -2.95 -4.42
CA GLY A 14 -1.87 -2.59 -3.14
C GLY A 14 -0.35 -2.80 -3.11
N VAL A 15 0.15 -3.90 -3.69
CA VAL A 15 1.59 -4.16 -3.82
C VAL A 15 2.28 -3.10 -4.69
N ILE A 16 1.66 -2.72 -5.81
CA ILE A 16 2.18 -1.65 -6.68
C ILE A 16 2.19 -0.29 -5.94
N LEU A 17 1.16 0.00 -5.13
CA LEU A 17 1.20 1.21 -4.30
C LEU A 17 2.37 1.19 -3.31
N LEU A 18 2.65 0.05 -2.66
CA LEU A 18 3.81 -0.09 -1.78
C LEU A 18 5.13 0.10 -2.54
N GLU A 19 5.24 -0.43 -3.76
CA GLU A 19 6.41 -0.23 -4.62
C GLU A 19 6.62 1.27 -4.94
N ILE A 20 5.56 1.99 -5.28
CA ILE A 20 5.62 3.43 -5.55
C ILE A 20 6.01 4.23 -4.29
N ILE A 21 5.39 3.93 -3.15
CA ILE A 21 5.66 4.63 -1.87
C ILE A 21 7.12 4.44 -1.46
N THR A 22 7.62 3.21 -1.55
CA THR A 22 8.92 2.83 -0.96
C THR A 22 10.09 2.90 -1.94
N GLY A 23 9.82 2.96 -3.24
CA GLY A 23 10.81 2.86 -4.31
C GLY A 23 11.49 1.49 -4.40
N LYS A 24 10.92 0.45 -3.76
CA LYS A 24 11.49 -0.90 -3.70
C LYS A 24 10.67 -1.88 -4.53
N LEU A 25 11.36 -2.77 -5.26
CA LEU A 25 10.71 -3.82 -6.03
C LEU A 25 9.99 -4.83 -5.10
N PRO A 26 8.83 -5.38 -5.52
CA PRO A 26 8.06 -6.35 -4.74
C PRO A 26 8.85 -7.60 -4.32
N VAL A 27 9.79 -8.02 -5.18
CA VAL A 27 10.74 -9.10 -4.94
C VAL A 27 12.09 -8.65 -5.47
N SER A 28 13.11 -8.62 -4.62
CA SER A 28 14.50 -8.43 -5.08
C SER A 28 15.21 -9.77 -5.20
N ASP A 29 15.68 -10.07 -6.40
CA ASP A 29 16.50 -11.23 -6.75
C ASP A 29 15.96 -12.59 -6.28
N ILE A 30 15.10 -13.18 -7.12
CA ILE A 30 14.46 -14.50 -6.94
C ILE A 30 15.51 -15.62 -6.79
N SER A 31 16.76 -15.39 -7.21
CA SER A 31 17.84 -16.40 -7.19
C SER A 31 18.62 -16.45 -5.87
N SER A 32 18.36 -15.52 -4.94
CA SER A 32 19.04 -15.45 -3.65
C SER A 32 18.24 -16.13 -2.52
N TYR A 33 18.94 -16.76 -1.58
CA TYR A 33 18.34 -17.33 -0.36
C TYR A 33 17.72 -16.25 0.56
N ASP A 34 18.10 -14.98 0.36
CA ASP A 34 17.58 -13.80 1.06
C ASP A 34 16.60 -13.01 0.16
N SER A 35 15.66 -13.69 -0.48
CA SER A 35 14.65 -13.02 -1.30
C SER A 35 13.87 -12.00 -0.46
N PHE A 36 14.02 -10.72 -0.75
CA PHE A 36 13.30 -9.66 -0.07
C PHE A 36 11.82 -9.71 -0.46
N ASN A 37 10.93 -9.84 0.53
CA ASN A 37 9.50 -9.68 0.34
C ASN A 37 9.10 -8.27 0.77
N LEU A 38 8.69 -7.45 -0.20
CA LEU A 38 8.31 -6.06 0.04
C LEU A 38 7.22 -5.93 1.12
N ILE A 39 6.24 -6.82 1.15
CA ILE A 39 5.12 -6.73 2.08
C ILE A 39 5.59 -7.04 3.50
N GLU A 40 6.41 -8.06 3.67
CA GLU A 40 6.93 -8.48 4.98
C GLU A 40 7.80 -7.40 5.62
N TRP A 41 8.50 -6.58 4.82
CA TRP A 41 9.26 -5.44 5.31
C TRP A 41 8.42 -4.16 5.43
N ALA A 42 7.67 -3.79 4.40
CA ALA A 42 7.02 -2.48 4.30
C ALA A 42 5.85 -2.35 5.27
N VAL A 43 5.00 -3.37 5.39
CA VAL A 43 3.79 -3.26 6.22
C VAL A 43 4.14 -3.00 7.69
N PRO A 44 5.05 -3.76 8.34
CA PRO A 44 5.45 -3.47 9.72
C PRO A 44 6.17 -2.12 9.86
N ALA A 45 7.02 -1.75 8.90
CA ALA A 45 7.74 -0.47 8.93
C ALA A 45 6.75 0.72 8.89
N ILE A 46 5.80 0.68 7.96
CA ILE A 46 4.73 1.67 7.83
C ILE A 46 3.90 1.72 9.11
N GLN A 47 3.40 0.58 9.59
CA GLN A 47 2.57 0.54 10.80
C GLN A 47 3.29 1.07 12.06
N ASN A 48 4.61 0.97 12.12
CA ASN A 48 5.40 1.50 13.24
C ASN A 48 5.70 3.00 13.12
N ASP A 49 6.02 3.50 11.91
CA ASP A 49 6.48 4.88 11.72
C ASP A 49 5.36 5.85 11.35
N TRP A 50 4.41 5.41 10.51
CA TRP A 50 3.35 6.28 9.98
C TRP A 50 2.46 6.91 11.07
N PRO A 51 1.97 6.17 12.10
CA PRO A 51 1.17 6.78 13.17
C PRO A 51 1.91 7.85 13.99
N LYS A 52 3.24 7.93 13.88
CA LYS A 52 4.09 8.92 14.54
C LYS A 52 4.37 10.13 13.65
N GLY A 53 3.75 10.21 12.46
CA GLY A 53 4.05 11.25 11.45
C GLY A 53 5.42 11.06 10.79
N ASN A 54 5.95 9.83 10.80
CA ASN A 54 7.28 9.53 10.28
C ASN A 54 7.19 8.70 8.99
N TYR A 55 7.94 9.12 7.98
CA TYR A 55 7.90 8.56 6.62
C TYR A 55 9.23 7.91 6.23
N LYS A 56 9.94 7.28 7.18
CA LYS A 56 11.23 6.60 6.95
C LYS A 56 11.19 5.48 5.91
N PHE A 57 10.01 4.96 5.62
CA PHE A 57 9.79 3.91 4.62
C PHE A 57 9.61 4.44 3.20
N VAL A 58 9.43 5.76 3.02
CA VAL A 58 9.23 6.38 1.70
C VAL A 58 10.54 6.35 0.91
N ASP A 59 10.44 6.26 -0.42
CA ASP A 59 11.59 6.30 -1.34
C ASP A 59 12.50 7.49 -0.99
N GLU A 60 13.76 7.19 -0.67
CA GLU A 60 14.79 8.17 -0.34
C GLU A 60 14.98 9.20 -1.45
N LYS A 61 14.68 8.85 -2.71
CA LYS A 61 14.72 9.77 -3.86
C LYS A 61 13.63 10.84 -3.81
N LEU A 62 12.49 10.55 -3.19
CA LEU A 62 11.44 11.55 -2.92
C LEU A 62 11.82 12.45 -1.74
N GLY A 63 12.59 11.93 -0.78
CA GLY A 63 12.98 12.66 0.42
C GLY A 63 11.77 13.13 1.22
N ARG A 64 11.47 14.44 1.20
CA ARG A 64 10.25 15.05 1.75
C ARG A 64 9.48 15.86 0.71
N ASN A 65 9.73 15.61 -0.58
CA ASN A 65 9.08 16.31 -1.69
C ASN A 65 7.80 15.58 -2.12
N PHE A 66 6.84 15.51 -1.22
CA PHE A 66 5.50 14.98 -1.46
C PHE A 66 4.49 15.69 -0.55
N ASP A 67 3.24 15.73 -0.98
CA ASP A 67 2.14 16.18 -0.12
C ASP A 67 1.82 15.08 0.91
N GLU A 68 1.87 15.44 2.20
CA GLU A 68 1.68 14.47 3.28
C GLU A 68 0.24 13.91 3.30
N ASP A 69 -0.77 14.71 2.94
CA ASP A 69 -2.16 14.25 2.89
C ASP A 69 -2.38 13.30 1.70
N GLU A 70 -1.72 13.52 0.56
CA GLU A 70 -1.73 12.59 -0.57
C GLU A 70 -1.02 11.28 -0.22
N MET A 71 0.16 11.36 0.39
CA MET A 71 0.93 10.20 0.85
C MET A 71 0.13 9.38 1.87
N ASP A 72 -0.54 10.04 2.81
CA ASP A 72 -1.41 9.42 3.81
C ASP A 72 -2.57 8.63 3.18
N ARG A 73 -3.16 9.14 2.09
CA ARG A 73 -4.20 8.41 1.35
C ARG A 73 -3.62 7.21 0.61
N MET A 74 -2.44 7.37 -0.02
CA MET A 74 -1.74 6.26 -0.66
C MET A 74 -1.40 5.15 0.34
N ILE A 75 -0.88 5.48 1.52
CA ILE A 75 -0.52 4.53 2.57
C ILE A 75 -1.75 3.73 3.04
N GLU A 76 -2.85 4.42 3.41
CA GLU A 76 -4.05 3.72 3.88
C GLU A 76 -4.64 2.82 2.77
N CYS A 77 -4.67 3.30 1.52
CA CYS A 77 -5.08 2.49 0.37
C CYS A 77 -4.20 1.26 0.18
N ALA A 78 -2.88 1.41 0.24
CA ALA A 78 -1.93 0.31 0.10
C ALA A 78 -2.15 -0.76 1.18
N LEU A 79 -2.19 -0.35 2.46
CA LEU A 79 -2.40 -1.24 3.60
C LEU A 79 -3.74 -1.97 3.53
N ALA A 80 -4.82 -1.27 3.17
CA ALA A 80 -6.15 -1.88 3.04
C ALA A 80 -6.22 -2.88 1.88
N CYS A 81 -5.52 -2.61 0.78
CA CYS A 81 -5.49 -3.49 -0.40
C CYS A 81 -4.70 -4.79 -0.15
N VAL A 82 -3.58 -4.72 0.57
CA VAL A 82 -2.74 -5.89 0.88
C VAL A 82 -3.22 -6.70 2.09
N GLU A 83 -4.42 -6.43 2.60
CA GLU A 83 -5.01 -7.19 3.69
C GLU A 83 -4.96 -8.70 3.45
N ARG A 84 -4.58 -9.43 4.50
CA ARG A 84 -4.37 -10.89 4.44
C ARG A 84 -5.65 -11.59 3.99
N TYR A 85 -6.78 -11.13 4.51
CA TYR A 85 -8.09 -11.71 4.26
C TYR A 85 -8.78 -11.02 3.07
N PRO A 86 -9.07 -11.71 1.95
CA PRO A 86 -9.64 -11.10 0.76
C PRO A 86 -10.96 -10.36 0.98
N GLN A 87 -11.77 -10.79 1.94
CA GLN A 87 -13.04 -10.16 2.29
C GLN A 87 -12.88 -8.79 2.96
N ASN A 88 -11.73 -8.52 3.57
CA ASN A 88 -11.43 -7.25 4.24
C ASN A 88 -10.87 -6.20 3.26
N ARG A 89 -10.41 -6.63 2.08
CA ARG A 89 -9.90 -5.73 1.05
C ARG A 89 -11.05 -4.86 0.54
N PRO A 90 -10.83 -3.57 0.23
CA PRO A 90 -11.86 -2.68 -0.29
C PRO A 90 -12.34 -3.08 -1.69
N GLU A 91 -13.35 -2.35 -2.18
CA GLU A 91 -13.66 -2.33 -3.62
C GLU A 91 -12.73 -1.33 -4.32
N MET A 92 -12.32 -1.62 -5.56
CA MET A 92 -11.45 -0.72 -6.32
C MET A 92 -12.07 0.67 -6.51
N SER A 93 -13.39 0.77 -6.66
CA SER A 93 -14.12 2.04 -6.69
C SER A 93 -13.81 2.91 -5.47
N LYS A 94 -13.90 2.35 -4.26
CA LYS A 94 -13.57 3.06 -3.01
C LYS A 94 -12.10 3.47 -2.95
N VAL A 95 -11.19 2.61 -3.41
CA VAL A 95 -9.75 2.91 -3.47
C VAL A 95 -9.50 4.14 -4.35
N VAL A 96 -10.10 4.18 -5.54
CA VAL A 96 -9.98 5.31 -6.47
C VAL A 96 -10.52 6.61 -5.86
N GLU A 97 -11.72 6.56 -5.27
CA GLU A 97 -12.34 7.74 -4.64
C GLU A 97 -11.49 8.30 -3.48
N VAL A 98 -10.84 7.44 -2.69
CA VAL A 98 -9.94 7.89 -1.63
C VAL A 98 -8.64 8.45 -2.19
N LEU A 99 -8.01 7.79 -3.16
CA LEU A 99 -6.79 8.31 -3.78
C LEU A 99 -7.03 9.70 -4.40
N ALA A 100 -8.16 9.88 -5.08
CA ALA A 100 -8.58 11.16 -5.66
C ALA A 100 -8.93 12.25 -4.62
N GLY A 101 -9.04 11.89 -3.33
CA GLY A 101 -9.44 12.82 -2.27
C GLY A 101 -10.94 13.15 -2.27
N ASN A 102 -11.75 12.42 -3.04
CA ASN A 102 -13.20 12.64 -3.14
C ASN A 102 -13.94 12.19 -1.87
N ILE A 103 -13.43 11.14 -1.20
CA ILE A 103 -13.99 10.64 0.05
C ILE A 103 -12.90 10.47 1.14
N PRO A 104 -13.26 10.56 2.43
CA PRO A 104 -12.30 10.37 3.51
C PRO A 104 -11.70 8.95 3.58
N ARG A 105 -10.42 8.83 3.92
CA ARG A 105 -9.70 7.55 4.05
C ARG A 105 -10.37 6.51 4.97
N LYS A 106 -11.09 6.97 6.01
CA LYS A 106 -11.86 6.10 6.93
C LYS A 106 -12.95 5.27 6.23
N ASN A 107 -13.36 5.65 5.02
CA ASN A 107 -14.39 4.97 4.24
C ASN A 107 -13.84 3.77 3.42
N LEU A 108 -12.53 3.48 3.48
CA LEU A 108 -11.94 2.30 2.83
C LEU A 108 -12.43 0.99 3.44
N LYS A 109 -12.70 0.99 4.75
CA LYS A 109 -13.16 -0.20 5.46
C LYS A 109 -14.68 -0.34 5.25
N ASN A 110 -15.12 -1.59 5.10
CA ASN A 110 -16.54 -1.93 5.06
C ASN A 110 -17.13 -1.87 6.47
#